data_AF-A0AAV0WDW0-F1
#
_entry.id   AF-A0AAV0WDW0-F1
#
_cell.length_a   1.000
_cell.length_b   1.000
_cell.length_c   1.000
_cell.angle_alpha   90.00
_cell.angle_beta   90.00
_cell.angle_gamma   90.00
#
_symmetry.space_group_name_H-M   'P 1'
#
loop_
_entity.id
_entity.type
_entity.pdbx_description
1 polymer ?
#
loop_
_entity_poly.entity_id
_entity_poly.type
_entity_poly.pdbx_seq_one_letter_code
_entity_poly.pdbx_strand_id
1 'polypeptide(L)'
;MTIQTTTTMTGCAYMEKAVLPGLVPLFHLWLERPERTMVHGHCNDMENMDHFIFECLSKENPTYKIEVEKGWKYISLLEHTADEKSPHSMKNETKSVRKSFRCAMYDVTDYDLDGVRIIRIAIAKARYEILEVEQCEGLGNLLGETALPFVSEGEREWPDGSLYLYMIGRKPYMST
;
A
#
# COMPACT_ATOMS: atom_id res chain seq x y z
N MET A 1 6.39 -5.15 7.79
CA MET A 1 6.14 -3.76 7.33
C MET A 1 5.81 -2.91 8.54
N THR A 2 6.10 -1.62 8.49
CA THR A 2 5.78 -0.67 9.56
C THR A 2 5.16 0.62 9.00
N ILE A 3 4.16 1.14 9.71
CA ILE A 3 3.66 2.51 9.54
C ILE A 3 4.16 3.32 10.74
N GLN A 4 4.69 4.52 10.51
CA GLN A 4 5.13 5.42 11.59
C GLN A 4 3.94 6.11 12.24
N THR A 5 3.38 5.50 13.27
CA THR A 5 2.47 6.12 14.24
C THR A 5 3.17 6.30 15.57
N THR A 6 2.49 6.92 16.55
CA THR A 6 3.00 7.09 17.92
C THR A 6 3.47 5.76 18.56
N THR A 7 2.89 4.63 18.15
CA THR A 7 3.33 3.26 18.49
C THR A 7 3.47 2.44 17.21
N THR A 8 4.67 1.94 16.88
CA THR A 8 4.94 1.20 15.64
C THR A 8 3.85 0.17 15.32
N MET A 9 3.15 0.36 14.21
CA MET A 9 2.13 -0.58 13.75
C MET A 9 2.74 -1.62 12.83
N THR A 10 2.29 -2.85 12.96
CA THR A 10 2.77 -3.98 12.16
C THR A 10 1.86 -4.27 10.98
N GLY A 11 2.43 -4.93 9.97
CA GLY A 11 1.71 -5.23 8.75
C GLY A 11 2.40 -6.26 7.87
N CYS A 12 1.59 -6.86 7.01
CA CYS A 12 1.97 -7.92 6.09
C CYS A 12 1.55 -7.52 4.68
N ALA A 13 2.40 -7.80 3.70
CA ALA A 13 2.12 -7.47 2.33
C ALA A 13 2.61 -8.57 1.41
N TYR A 14 1.86 -8.88 0.36
CA TYR A 14 2.28 -9.78 -0.69
C TYR A 14 1.67 -9.40 -2.03
N MET A 15 2.34 -9.82 -3.11
CA MET A 15 1.83 -9.70 -4.46
C MET A 15 1.22 -11.03 -4.88
N GLU A 16 -0.06 -11.04 -5.24
CA GLU A 16 -0.67 -12.18 -5.91
C GLU A 16 -0.24 -12.16 -7.39
N LYS A 17 0.32 -13.29 -7.85
CA LYS A 17 0.80 -13.41 -9.22
C LYS A 17 -0.39 -13.52 -10.17
N ALA A 18 -0.41 -12.69 -11.20
CA ALA A 18 -1.29 -12.90 -12.36
C ALA A 18 -0.95 -14.24 -13.03
N VAL A 19 -1.84 -15.23 -12.88
CA VAL A 19 -1.63 -16.59 -13.42
C VAL A 19 -1.92 -16.67 -14.93
N LEU A 20 -2.69 -15.71 -15.45
CA LEU A 20 -3.11 -15.68 -16.86
C LEU A 20 -2.66 -14.39 -17.56
N PRO A 21 -2.34 -14.45 -18.87
CA PRO A 21 -2.09 -13.27 -19.68
C PRO A 21 -3.29 -12.32 -19.67
N GLY A 22 -3.07 -11.05 -19.33
CA GLY A 22 -4.12 -10.03 -19.25
C GLY A 22 -4.72 -9.82 -17.85
N LEU A 23 -4.35 -10.63 -16.86
CA LEU A 23 -4.69 -10.34 -15.47
C LEU A 23 -3.71 -9.32 -14.88
N VAL A 24 -4.28 -8.36 -14.16
CA VAL A 24 -3.54 -7.33 -13.42
C VAL A 24 -3.08 -7.93 -12.09
N PRO A 25 -1.82 -7.75 -11.66
CA PRO A 25 -1.38 -8.28 -10.36
C PRO A 25 -2.10 -7.54 -9.22
N LEU A 26 -2.42 -8.28 -8.15
CA LEU A 26 -3.05 -7.73 -6.95
C LEU A 26 -2.00 -7.55 -5.86
N PHE A 27 -2.00 -6.39 -5.23
CA PHE A 27 -1.23 -6.10 -4.04
C PHE A 27 -2.12 -6.24 -2.81
N HIS A 28 -1.82 -7.22 -1.96
CA HIS A 28 -2.54 -7.48 -0.74
C HIS A 28 -1.78 -6.87 0.42
N LEU A 29 -2.49 -6.09 1.23
CA LEU A 29 -1.94 -5.34 2.35
C LEU A 29 -2.80 -5.59 3.58
N TRP A 30 -2.20 -6.14 4.62
CA TRP A 30 -2.80 -6.31 5.93
C TRP A 30 -2.14 -5.34 6.90
N LEU A 31 -2.94 -4.46 7.49
CA LEU A 31 -2.48 -3.48 8.47
C LEU A 31 -3.18 -3.71 9.78
N GLU A 32 -2.42 -3.69 10.86
CA GLU A 32 -2.98 -3.63 12.21
C GLU A 32 -4.02 -2.50 12.32
N ARG A 33 -5.08 -2.72 13.10
CA ARG A 33 -6.04 -1.64 13.42
C ARG A 33 -5.39 -0.64 14.37
N PRO A 34 -5.65 0.66 14.22
CA PRO A 34 -5.09 1.69 15.10
C PRO A 34 -5.84 1.74 16.44
N GLU A 35 -6.10 0.59 17.06
CA GLU A 35 -6.74 0.48 18.38
C GLU A 35 -5.70 0.12 19.45
N ARG A 36 -5.92 0.56 20.70
CA ARG A 36 -5.09 0.15 21.83
C ARG A 36 -5.34 -1.31 22.16
N THR A 37 -4.62 -2.21 21.52
CA THR A 37 -4.62 -3.64 21.86
C THR A 37 -3.28 -4.02 22.46
N MET A 38 -3.28 -4.92 23.45
CA MET A 38 -2.05 -5.56 23.94
C MET A 38 -1.60 -6.70 23.02
N VAL A 39 -2.46 -7.09 22.08
CA VAL A 39 -2.25 -8.18 21.13
C VAL A 39 -2.07 -7.56 19.76
N HIS A 40 -0.83 -7.59 19.27
CA HIS A 40 -0.47 -7.07 17.96
C HIS A 40 -0.75 -8.11 16.87
N GLY A 41 -1.19 -7.65 15.71
CA GLY A 41 -1.37 -8.50 14.53
C GLY A 41 -0.05 -9.11 14.06
N HIS A 42 -0.10 -10.32 13.53
CA HIS A 42 1.06 -10.97 12.93
C HIS A 42 0.69 -11.57 11.58
N CYS A 43 1.66 -11.81 10.69
CA CYS A 43 1.35 -12.41 9.39
C CYS A 43 0.80 -13.84 9.49
N ASN A 44 0.87 -14.45 10.68
CA ASN A 44 0.28 -15.75 10.99
C ASN A 44 -1.10 -15.63 11.67
N ASP A 45 -1.47 -14.42 12.14
CA ASP A 45 -2.72 -14.13 12.83
C ASP A 45 -3.24 -12.73 12.42
N MET A 46 -4.23 -12.74 11.54
CA MET A 46 -4.77 -11.54 10.89
C MET A 46 -6.09 -11.06 11.51
N GLU A 47 -6.56 -11.63 12.63
CA GLU A 47 -7.88 -11.31 13.20
C GLU A 47 -8.05 -9.81 13.56
N ASN A 48 -6.97 -9.16 13.99
CA ASN A 48 -6.94 -7.74 14.38
C ASN A 48 -6.34 -6.82 13.31
N MET A 49 -6.39 -7.25 12.05
CA MET A 49 -5.85 -6.51 10.91
C MET A 49 -6.94 -6.22 9.89
N ASP A 50 -6.83 -5.08 9.22
CA ASP A 50 -7.67 -4.75 8.08
C ASP A 50 -6.97 -5.13 6.79
N HIS A 51 -7.76 -5.73 5.88
CA HIS A 51 -7.29 -6.20 4.58
C HIS A 51 -7.64 -5.20 3.50
N PHE A 52 -6.60 -4.69 2.84
CA PHE A 52 -6.70 -3.87 1.66
C PHE A 52 -6.20 -4.67 0.45
N ILE A 53 -6.96 -4.62 -0.65
CA ILE A 53 -6.59 -5.25 -1.92
C ILE A 53 -6.52 -4.16 -2.97
N PHE A 54 -5.38 -4.08 -3.66
CA PHE A 54 -5.17 -3.10 -4.73
C PHE A 54 -4.89 -3.80 -6.06
N GLU A 55 -5.64 -3.51 -7.13
CA GLU A 55 -5.22 -3.86 -8.49
C GLU A 55 -4.18 -2.85 -8.99
N CYS A 56 -3.08 -3.34 -9.52
CA CYS A 56 -1.98 -2.54 -10.05
C CYS A 56 -2.19 -2.17 -11.52
N LEU A 57 -3.01 -1.15 -11.82
CA LEU A 57 -3.54 -0.88 -13.15
C LEU A 57 -2.50 -0.48 -14.21
N SER A 58 -1.68 0.53 -13.94
CA SER A 58 -0.72 1.06 -14.90
C SER A 58 0.43 1.77 -14.20
N LYS A 59 1.60 1.75 -14.84
CA LYS A 59 2.71 2.64 -14.50
C LYS A 59 2.62 3.83 -15.44
N GLU A 60 1.89 4.86 -15.05
CA GLU A 60 1.97 6.13 -15.77
C GLU A 60 3.25 6.84 -15.38
N ASN A 61 3.89 7.51 -16.34
CA ASN A 61 4.99 8.40 -16.03
C ASN A 61 4.40 9.64 -15.37
N PRO A 62 4.94 10.10 -14.24
CA PRO A 62 4.48 11.34 -13.65
C PRO A 62 4.70 12.48 -14.64
N THR A 63 3.76 13.43 -14.65
CA THR A 63 3.90 14.68 -15.40
C THR A 63 4.97 15.59 -14.80
N TYR A 64 5.40 15.35 -13.55
CA TYR A 64 6.33 16.20 -12.81
C TYR A 64 7.80 15.75 -12.92
N LYS A 65 8.61 16.54 -13.63
CA LYS A 65 10.03 16.27 -13.94
C LYS A 65 10.93 16.03 -12.71
N ILE A 66 10.71 16.75 -11.61
CA ILE A 66 11.57 16.71 -10.41
C ILE A 66 11.58 15.31 -9.78
N GLU A 67 10.45 14.63 -9.84
CA GLU A 67 10.29 13.32 -9.21
C GLU A 67 10.82 12.18 -10.10
N VAL A 68 10.78 12.37 -11.43
CA VAL A 68 11.45 11.49 -12.42
C VAL A 68 12.97 11.48 -12.20
N GLU A 69 13.56 12.65 -11.93
CA GLU A 69 15.01 12.79 -11.70
C GLU A 69 15.49 12.06 -10.44
N LYS A 70 14.61 11.87 -9.45
CA LYS A 70 14.91 11.12 -8.21
C LYS A 70 14.82 9.59 -8.37
N GLY A 71 14.38 9.10 -9.53
CA GLY A 71 14.28 7.67 -9.82
C GLY A 71 13.08 6.97 -9.15
N TRP A 72 12.13 7.73 -8.61
CA TRP A 72 10.92 7.19 -8.01
C TRP A 72 10.00 6.57 -9.06
N LYS A 73 9.31 5.49 -8.67
CA LYS A 73 8.41 4.74 -9.55
C LYS A 73 6.96 5.03 -9.17
N TYR A 74 6.09 4.96 -10.17
CA TYR A 74 4.67 5.29 -10.04
C TYR A 74 3.81 4.12 -10.40
N ILE A 75 2.66 4.05 -9.74
CA ILE A 75 1.63 3.09 -10.06
C ILE A 75 0.25 3.60 -9.66
N SER A 76 -0.69 3.42 -10.57
CA SER A 76 -2.11 3.64 -10.32
C SER A 76 -2.70 2.39 -9.67
N LEU A 77 -3.40 2.57 -8.56
CA LEU A 77 -4.00 1.52 -7.75
C LEU A 77 -5.53 1.62 -7.79
N LEU A 78 -6.18 0.48 -7.93
CA LEU A 78 -7.61 0.34 -7.69
C LEU A 78 -7.82 -0.40 -6.37
N GLU A 79 -8.23 0.33 -5.34
CA GLU A 79 -8.56 -0.22 -4.03
C GLU A 79 -9.94 -0.89 -4.07
N HIS A 80 -9.99 -2.12 -3.58
CA HIS A 80 -11.21 -2.86 -3.33
C HIS A 80 -11.51 -2.85 -1.85
N THR A 81 -12.52 -2.10 -1.45
CA THR A 81 -13.11 -2.25 -0.10
C THR A 81 -14.21 -3.29 -0.18
N ALA A 82 -14.03 -4.41 0.53
CA ALA A 82 -15.14 -5.32 0.77
C ALA A 82 -16.13 -4.61 1.70
N ASP A 83 -17.39 -4.44 1.27
CA ASP A 83 -18.44 -3.98 2.18
C ASP A 83 -18.57 -5.01 3.31
N GLU A 84 -18.04 -4.65 4.48
CA GLU A 84 -18.21 -5.40 5.71
C GLU A 84 -19.70 -5.57 6.00
N LYS A 85 -20.21 -6.77 5.73
CA LYS A 85 -21.28 -7.42 6.50
C LYS A 85 -21.37 -8.89 6.07
N SER A 86 -21.03 -9.75 7.03
CA SER A 86 -21.36 -11.18 7.18
C SER A 86 -20.46 -12.21 6.47
N PRO A 87 -19.88 -13.19 7.22
CA PRO A 87 -19.29 -14.42 6.66
C PRO A 87 -20.31 -15.41 6.07
N HIS A 88 -21.59 -15.05 5.99
CA HIS A 88 -22.69 -15.98 5.65
C HIS A 88 -23.48 -15.67 4.37
N SER A 89 -22.97 -14.84 3.45
CA SER A 89 -23.66 -14.62 2.16
C SER A 89 -22.90 -15.17 0.95
N MET A 90 -22.77 -16.50 0.87
CA MET A 90 -22.71 -17.18 -0.44
C MET A 90 -24.13 -17.25 -1.01
N LYS A 91 -24.70 -16.11 -1.44
CA LYS A 91 -25.85 -16.12 -2.35
C LYS A 91 -25.71 -14.97 -3.34
N ASN A 92 -25.78 -15.36 -4.60
CA ASN A 92 -25.71 -14.55 -5.81
C ASN A 92 -26.46 -13.23 -5.67
N GLU A 93 -25.72 -12.13 -5.68
CA GLU A 93 -26.14 -10.80 -6.12
C GLU A 93 -24.87 -9.95 -6.17
N THR A 94 -24.71 -9.18 -7.25
CA THR A 94 -23.58 -8.25 -7.48
C THR A 94 -23.48 -7.24 -6.34
N LYS A 95 -22.81 -7.62 -5.24
CA LYS A 95 -22.40 -6.72 -4.16
C LYS A 95 -21.44 -5.72 -4.80
N SER A 96 -21.86 -4.45 -4.86
CA SER A 96 -21.06 -3.35 -5.39
C SER A 96 -19.81 -3.18 -4.53
N VAL A 97 -18.72 -3.85 -4.89
CA VAL A 97 -17.40 -3.59 -4.30
C VAL A 97 -17.10 -2.13 -4.61
N ARG A 98 -17.12 -1.27 -3.59
CA ARG A 98 -16.71 0.12 -3.77
C ARG A 98 -15.26 0.11 -4.23
N LYS A 99 -15.05 0.73 -5.38
CA LYS A 99 -13.76 0.85 -6.05
C LYS A 99 -13.29 2.28 -5.89
N SER A 100 -12.14 2.44 -5.27
CA SER A 100 -11.49 3.75 -5.09
C SER A 100 -10.19 3.75 -5.86
N PHE A 101 -9.92 4.81 -6.61
CA PHE A 101 -8.63 5.00 -7.24
C PHE A 101 -7.68 5.65 -6.24
N ARG A 102 -6.43 5.20 -6.23
CA ARG A 102 -5.31 5.81 -5.51
C ARG A 102 -4.12 5.89 -6.44
N CYS A 103 -3.30 6.93 -6.26
CA CYS A 103 -1.94 6.91 -6.78
C CYS A 103 -0.98 6.39 -5.71
N ALA A 104 0.04 5.63 -6.12
CA ALA A 104 1.18 5.33 -5.27
C ALA A 104 2.50 5.65 -5.96
N MET A 105 3.42 6.19 -5.17
CA MET A 105 4.83 6.31 -5.50
C MET A 105 5.62 5.34 -4.66
N TYR A 106 6.68 4.76 -5.22
CA TYR A 106 7.53 3.85 -4.49
C TYR A 106 8.99 3.90 -4.89
N ASP A 107 9.83 3.55 -3.92
CA ASP A 107 11.26 3.32 -4.08
C ASP A 107 11.63 1.91 -3.60
N VAL A 108 12.63 1.32 -4.24
CA VAL A 108 13.15 -0.01 -3.91
C VAL A 108 14.67 0.06 -3.82
N THR A 109 15.19 -0.22 -2.63
CA THR A 109 16.63 -0.28 -2.38
C THR A 109 17.01 -1.70 -1.98
N ASP A 110 17.99 -2.28 -2.69
CA ASP A 110 18.56 -3.58 -2.36
C ASP A 110 19.86 -3.41 -1.57
N TYR A 111 19.97 -4.07 -0.43
CA TYR A 111 21.16 -4.14 0.41
C TYR A 111 21.82 -5.50 0.21
N ASP A 112 22.76 -5.56 -0.75
CA ASP A 112 23.33 -6.81 -1.26
C ASP A 112 24.06 -7.64 -0.21
N LEU A 113 24.71 -6.98 0.77
CA LEU A 113 25.46 -7.67 1.84
C LEU A 113 24.55 -8.48 2.77
N ASP A 114 23.34 -7.99 3.03
CA ASP A 114 22.40 -8.58 3.98
C ASP A 114 21.32 -9.41 3.28
N GLY A 115 21.27 -9.41 1.94
CA GLY A 115 20.19 -10.03 1.17
C GLY A 115 18.82 -9.39 1.44
N VAL A 116 18.81 -8.15 1.94
CA VAL A 116 17.62 -7.41 2.35
C VAL A 116 17.19 -6.48 1.21
N ARG A 117 15.87 -6.38 1.02
CA ARG A 117 15.24 -5.38 0.16
C ARG A 117 14.37 -4.48 1.00
N ILE A 118 14.52 -3.17 0.83
CA ILE A 118 13.66 -2.16 1.42
C ILE A 118 12.77 -1.59 0.33
N ILE A 119 11.47 -1.58 0.58
CA ILE A 119 10.47 -0.96 -0.30
C ILE A 119 9.76 0.12 0.49
N ARG A 120 9.82 1.35 0.00
CA ARG A 120 9.10 2.50 0.55
C ARG A 120 7.97 2.84 -0.40
N ILE A 121 6.75 2.97 0.11
CA ILE A 121 5.59 3.33 -0.71
C ILE A 121 4.87 4.49 -0.04
N ALA A 122 4.58 5.54 -0.79
CA ALA A 122 3.62 6.58 -0.42
C ALA A 122 2.36 6.38 -1.28
N ILE A 123 1.18 6.35 -0.65
CA ILE A 123 -0.11 6.12 -1.29
C ILE A 123 -0.99 7.34 -1.01
N ALA A 124 -1.55 7.95 -2.05
CA ALA A 124 -2.42 9.11 -1.96
C ALA A 124 -3.78 8.78 -1.32
N LYS A 125 -4.55 9.79 -0.98
CA LYS A 125 -5.96 9.63 -0.55
C LYS A 125 -6.80 8.94 -1.61
N ALA A 126 -7.72 8.09 -1.16
CA ALA A 126 -8.74 7.47 -2.01
C ALA A 126 -9.64 8.51 -2.68
N ARG A 127 -9.84 8.38 -4.00
CA ARG A 127 -10.84 9.11 -4.77
C ARG A 127 -11.83 8.16 -5.44
N TYR A 128 -13.10 8.54 -5.39
CA TYR A 128 -14.16 7.82 -6.07
C TYR A 128 -14.17 8.17 -7.56
N GLU A 129 -14.48 7.17 -8.39
CA GLU A 129 -14.84 7.29 -9.81
C GLU A 129 -13.71 7.57 -10.82
N ILE A 130 -12.75 8.46 -10.57
CA ILE A 130 -11.74 8.86 -11.58
C ILE A 130 -10.30 8.76 -11.04
N LEU A 131 -9.43 8.17 -11.85
CA LEU A 131 -7.97 8.21 -11.66
C LEU A 131 -7.44 9.56 -12.20
N GLU A 132 -6.88 10.38 -11.32
CA GLU A 132 -6.24 11.65 -11.69
C GLU A 132 -4.76 11.58 -11.30
N VAL A 133 -3.85 11.87 -12.23
CA VAL A 133 -2.39 11.88 -11.99
C VAL A 133 -2.01 12.88 -10.89
N GLU A 134 -2.79 13.95 -10.73
CA GLU A 134 -2.65 14.96 -9.67
C GLU A 134 -2.78 14.36 -8.26
N GLN A 135 -3.39 13.17 -8.11
CA GLN A 135 -3.42 12.45 -6.83
C GLN A 135 -2.01 12.08 -6.37
N CYS A 136 -1.05 11.93 -7.28
CA CYS A 136 0.34 11.63 -6.93
C CYS A 136 1.11 12.86 -6.41
N GLU A 137 0.56 14.07 -6.56
CA GLU A 137 1.29 15.30 -6.27
C GLU A 137 1.69 15.37 -4.79
N GLY A 138 2.97 15.62 -4.54
CA GLY A 138 3.50 15.75 -3.18
C GLY A 138 3.83 14.42 -2.49
N LEU A 139 3.43 13.26 -3.03
CA LEU A 139 3.83 11.95 -2.48
C LEU A 139 5.36 11.77 -2.51
N GLY A 140 6.03 12.38 -3.48
CA GLY A 140 7.47 12.42 -3.54
C GLY A 140 8.10 13.03 -2.29
N ASN A 141 7.50 14.06 -1.70
CA ASN A 141 8.02 14.65 -0.47
C ASN A 141 8.02 13.61 0.66
N LEU A 142 6.98 12.78 0.77
CA LEU A 142 6.92 11.70 1.76
C LEU A 142 8.00 10.62 1.52
N LEU A 143 8.27 10.26 0.26
CA LEU A 143 9.33 9.29 -0.05
C LEU A 143 10.75 9.84 0.17
N GLY A 144 10.92 11.15 -0.01
CA GLY A 144 12.20 11.83 0.11
C GLY A 144 12.63 12.12 1.54
N GLU A 145 11.69 12.10 2.49
CA GLU A 145 11.99 12.40 3.89
C GLU A 145 12.71 11.25 4.59
N THR A 146 13.80 11.57 5.29
CA THR A 146 14.53 10.61 6.12
C THR A 146 13.89 10.41 7.49
N ALA A 147 13.10 11.38 7.94
CA ALA A 147 12.38 11.35 9.21
C ALA A 147 10.94 11.81 8.96
N LEU A 148 10.04 10.85 8.73
CA LEU A 148 8.64 11.16 8.54
C LEU A 148 7.98 11.55 9.88
N PRO A 149 7.06 12.52 9.88
CA PRO A 149 6.34 12.89 11.08
C PRO A 149 5.42 11.74 11.51
N PHE A 150 5.29 11.52 12.82
CA PHE A 150 4.40 10.49 13.34
C PHE A 150 2.94 10.78 12.98
N VAL A 151 2.24 9.74 12.52
CA VAL A 151 0.78 9.75 12.46
C VAL A 151 0.24 9.62 13.90
N SER A 152 -0.80 10.40 14.20
CA SER A 152 -1.43 10.44 15.53
C SER A 152 -1.91 9.05 15.97
N GLU A 153 -1.93 8.82 17.28
CA GLU A 153 -2.55 7.61 17.84
C GLU A 153 -4.03 7.52 17.41
N GLY A 154 -4.47 6.33 16.98
CA GLY A 154 -5.81 6.14 16.43
C GLY A 154 -5.91 6.28 14.91
N GLU A 155 -4.86 6.80 14.26
CA GLU A 155 -4.86 7.06 12.83
C GLU A 155 -3.84 6.19 12.07
N ARG A 156 -4.10 5.94 10.78
CA ARG A 156 -3.18 5.27 9.85
C ARG A 156 -2.75 6.16 8.69
N GLU A 157 -3.54 7.18 8.40
CA GLU A 157 -3.31 8.12 7.30
C GLU A 157 -2.91 9.49 7.89
N TRP A 158 -2.14 10.26 7.13
CA TRP A 158 -1.92 11.67 7.45
C TRP A 158 -3.21 12.49 7.24
N PRO A 159 -3.27 13.75 7.73
CA PRO A 159 -4.45 14.59 7.56
C PRO A 159 -4.89 14.82 6.11
N ASP A 160 -3.99 14.67 5.14
CA ASP A 160 -4.28 14.74 3.71
C ASP A 160 -4.86 13.43 3.13
N GLY A 161 -4.96 12.36 3.93
CA GLY A 161 -5.39 11.02 3.55
C GLY A 161 -4.31 10.17 2.90
N SER A 162 -3.06 10.63 2.90
CA SER A 162 -1.93 9.84 2.41
C SER A 162 -1.47 8.80 3.43
N LEU A 163 -0.86 7.73 2.95
CA LEU A 163 -0.34 6.62 3.73
C LEU A 163 1.11 6.33 3.29
N TYR A 164 1.96 5.97 4.24
CA TYR A 164 3.35 5.59 3.97
C TYR A 164 3.62 4.21 4.54
N LEU A 165 4.14 3.34 3.69
CA LEU A 165 4.49 1.98 4.01
C LEU A 165 6.00 1.82 3.94
N TYR A 166 6.58 1.35 5.04
CA TYR A 166 7.97 0.92 5.09
C TYR A 166 8.03 -0.60 5.17
N MET A 167 8.51 -1.24 4.11
CA MET A 167 8.57 -2.69 4.00
C MET A 167 10.02 -3.16 3.94
N ILE A 168 10.31 -4.17 4.76
CA ILE A 168 11.56 -4.92 4.72
C ILE A 168 11.21 -6.32 4.26
N GLY A 169 11.90 -6.80 3.23
CA GLY A 169 11.76 -8.15 2.71
C GLY A 169 13.12 -8.75 2.33
N ARG A 170 13.09 -9.97 1.80
CA ARG A 170 14.26 -10.59 1.20
C ARG A 170 14.39 -10.17 -0.26
N LYS A 171 15.63 -9.98 -0.72
CA LYS A 171 15.90 -9.80 -2.13
C LYS A 171 15.47 -11.07 -2.90
N PRO A 172 14.70 -10.96 -4.00
CA PRO A 172 14.38 -12.11 -4.82
C PRO A 172 15.65 -12.67 -5.44
N TYR A 173 15.81 -13.99 -5.39
CA TYR A 173 16.86 -14.67 -6.14
C TYR A 173 16.62 -14.42 -7.63
N MET A 174 17.59 -13.83 -8.32
CA MET A 174 17.55 -13.81 -9.77
C MET A 174 17.83 -15.23 -10.24
N SER A 175 16.78 -15.93 -10.71
CA SER A 175 16.99 -17.13 -11.52
C SER A 175 17.67 -16.69 -12.81
N THR A 176 18.94 -17.05 -12.96
CA THR A 176 19.72 -16.94 -14.20
C THR A 176 19.16 -17.83 -15.28
#